data_AF-A0A6N9VF92-F1
#
_entry.id   AF-A0A6N9VF92-F1
#
_cell.length_a   1.000
_cell.length_b   1.000
_cell.length_c   1.000
_cell.angle_alpha   90.00
_cell.angle_beta   90.00
_cell.angle_gamma   90.00
#
_symmetry.space_group_name_H-M   'P 1'
#
loop_
_entity.id
_entity.type
_entity.pdbx_description
1 polymer ?
#
loop_
_entity_poly.entity_id
_entity_poly.type
_entity_poly.pdbx_seq_one_letter_code
_entity_poly.pdbx_strand_id
1 'polypeptide(L)'
;SRPGELVHVDIKKFGNIPDGGGHKVHSRQAGESNRNATTTERTSSGTPEIGYSFIHTAVDDHTRLAYSEILTDERKETATAFWRRAQ
;
A
#
# COMPACT_ATOMS: atom_id res chain seq x y z
N SER A 1 -12.01 29.25 -0.37
CA SER A 1 -10.73 28.59 -0.66
C SER A 1 -10.46 28.68 -2.16
N ARG A 2 -9.25 28.35 -2.63
CA ARG A 2 -8.86 28.18 -4.04
C ARG A 2 -8.21 26.79 -4.26
N PRO A 3 -8.20 26.26 -5.48
CA PRO A 3 -7.45 25.03 -5.79
C PRO A 3 -5.99 25.10 -5.33
N GLY A 4 -5.50 24.03 -4.70
CA GLY A 4 -4.13 23.91 -4.19
C GLY A 4 -3.86 24.63 -2.86
N GLU A 5 -4.86 25.32 -2.28
CA GLU A 5 -4.68 26.06 -1.01
C GLU A 5 -4.52 25.14 0.20
N LEU A 6 -5.20 24.01 0.19
CA LEU A 6 -5.11 22.99 1.24
C LEU A 6 -5.13 21.61 0.59
N VAL A 7 -4.00 20.92 0.64
CA VAL A 7 -3.86 19.55 0.17
C VAL A 7 -3.60 18.64 1.36
N HIS A 8 -4.49 17.68 1.56
CA HIS A 8 -4.31 16.62 2.53
C HIS A 8 -3.44 15.52 1.92
N VAL A 9 -2.32 15.20 2.59
CA VAL A 9 -1.43 14.10 2.19
C VAL A 9 -1.47 13.02 3.26
N ASP A 10 -1.72 11.79 2.85
CA ASP A 10 -1.71 10.59 3.69
C ASP A 10 -0.85 9.50 3.06
N ILE A 11 -0.24 8.67 3.92
CA ILE A 11 0.44 7.45 3.50
C ILE A 11 -0.16 6.29 4.28
N LYS A 12 -0.79 5.38 3.55
CA LYS A 12 -1.39 4.20 4.13
C LYS A 12 -0.58 2.94 3.84
N LYS A 13 -0.11 2.29 4.90
CA LYS A 13 0.53 0.97 4.86
C LYS A 13 -0.52 -0.14 4.92
N PHE A 14 -0.48 -1.06 3.96
CA PHE A 14 -1.34 -2.24 3.91
C PHE A 14 -0.54 -3.52 3.74
N GLY A 15 -0.94 -4.58 4.47
CA GLY A 15 -0.37 -5.91 4.25
C GLY A 15 -0.81 -6.45 2.89
N ASN A 16 0.13 -7.00 2.13
CA ASN A 16 -0.14 -7.52 0.80
C ASN A 16 -1.06 -8.75 0.86
N ILE A 17 -1.90 -8.90 -0.16
CA ILE A 17 -2.74 -10.08 -0.33
C ILE A 17 -1.87 -11.20 -0.95
N PRO A 18 -1.95 -12.44 -0.44
CA PRO A 18 -1.30 -13.58 -1.08
C PRO A 18 -1.66 -13.72 -2.56
N ASP A 19 -0.71 -14.19 -3.37
CA ASP A 19 -0.99 -14.60 -4.74
C ASP A 19 -2.04 -15.72 -4.73
N GLY A 20 -3.06 -15.58 -5.57
CA GLY A 20 -4.23 -16.47 -5.56
C GLY A 20 -5.27 -16.17 -4.48
N GLY A 21 -5.08 -15.15 -3.63
CA GLY A 21 -6.08 -14.67 -2.68
C GLY A 21 -6.09 -15.38 -1.32
N GLY A 22 -6.72 -14.75 -0.33
CA GLY A 22 -6.76 -15.21 1.06
C GLY A 22 -8.07 -15.89 1.49
N HIS A 23 -8.13 -16.29 2.76
CA HIS A 23 -9.27 -17.01 3.37
C HIS A 23 -10.59 -16.23 3.43
N LYS A 24 -10.62 -14.95 3.02
CA LYS A 24 -11.86 -14.18 2.88
C LYS A 24 -12.66 -14.62 1.65
N VAL A 25 -11.97 -15.01 0.59
CA VAL A 25 -12.56 -15.45 -0.69
C VAL A 25 -12.43 -16.97 -0.90
N HIS A 26 -11.52 -17.62 -0.18
CA HIS A 26 -11.30 -19.07 -0.22
C HIS A 26 -11.49 -19.72 1.16
N SER A 27 -11.42 -21.06 1.22
CA SER A 27 -11.32 -21.76 2.51
C SER A 27 -10.05 -21.33 3.25
N ARG A 28 -10.02 -21.52 4.59
CA ARG A 28 -8.83 -21.25 5.39
C ARG A 28 -7.60 -22.01 4.88
N GLN A 29 -7.77 -23.30 4.56
CA GLN A 29 -6.71 -24.16 4.06
C GLN A 29 -6.17 -23.67 2.71
N ALA A 30 -7.04 -23.36 1.74
CA ALA A 30 -6.61 -22.85 0.44
C ALA A 30 -5.92 -21.49 0.55
N GLY A 31 -6.46 -20.58 1.38
CA GLY A 31 -5.83 -19.28 1.63
C GLY A 31 -4.45 -19.39 2.31
N GLU A 32 -4.25 -20.39 3.17
CA GLU A 32 -2.96 -20.68 3.78
C GLU A 32 -1.97 -21.30 2.77
N SER A 33 -2.43 -22.22 1.92
CA SER A 33 -1.62 -22.75 0.82
C SER A 33 -1.15 -21.63 -0.12
N ASN A 34 -2.05 -20.74 -0.52
CA ASN A 34 -1.73 -19.56 -1.32
C ASN A 34 -0.71 -18.66 -0.63
N ARG A 35 -0.92 -18.35 0.66
CA ARG A 35 0.02 -17.58 1.49
C ARG A 35 1.42 -18.19 1.51
N ASN A 36 1.51 -19.51 1.70
CA ASN A 36 2.79 -20.22 1.75
C ASN A 36 3.51 -20.27 0.41
N ALA A 37 2.75 -20.34 -0.69
CA ALA A 37 3.27 -20.40 -2.06
C ALA A 37 3.64 -19.02 -2.65
N THR A 38 3.13 -17.91 -2.09
CA THR A 38 3.32 -16.55 -2.62
C THR A 38 4.80 -16.15 -2.71
N THR A 39 5.64 -16.64 -1.80
CA THR A 39 7.06 -16.29 -1.77
C THR A 39 7.88 -17.43 -1.15
N THR A 40 9.14 -17.52 -1.54
CA THR A 40 10.15 -18.36 -0.87
C THR A 40 10.73 -17.71 0.36
N GLU A 41 10.64 -16.37 0.47
CA GLU A 41 11.16 -15.61 1.60
C GLU A 41 10.37 -15.91 2.88
N ARG A 42 11.09 -15.89 4.00
CA ARG A 42 10.56 -16.23 5.31
C ARG A 42 11.04 -15.21 6.34
N THR A 43 10.09 -14.75 7.14
CA THR A 43 10.35 -14.00 8.37
C THR A 43 11.18 -14.83 9.35
N SER A 44 11.72 -14.19 10.40
CA SER A 44 12.46 -14.88 11.46
C SER A 44 11.65 -15.96 12.20
N SER A 45 10.32 -15.88 12.17
CA SER A 45 9.41 -16.90 12.74
C SER A 45 9.04 -18.01 11.76
N GLY A 46 9.63 -18.03 10.55
CA GLY A 46 9.37 -19.03 9.53
C GLY A 46 8.06 -18.81 8.75
N THR A 47 7.37 -17.69 8.92
CA THR A 47 6.15 -17.37 8.15
C THR A 47 6.49 -16.70 6.82
N PRO A 48 5.67 -16.88 5.76
CA PRO A 48 5.89 -16.23 4.45
C PRO A 48 5.94 -14.70 4.54
N GLU A 49 6.97 -14.11 3.96
CA GLU A 49 7.16 -12.65 3.94
C GLU A 49 6.53 -12.02 2.69
N ILE A 50 5.21 -11.79 2.74
CA ILE A 50 4.46 -11.18 1.63
C ILE A 50 4.71 -9.67 1.52
N GLY A 51 5.11 -9.05 2.62
CA GLY A 51 5.43 -7.63 2.67
C GLY A 51 4.20 -6.70 2.72
N TYR A 52 4.47 -5.43 2.45
CA TYR A 52 3.51 -4.33 2.53
C TYR A 52 3.56 -3.49 1.26
N SER A 53 2.42 -2.89 0.94
CA SER A 53 2.31 -1.81 -0.04
C SER A 53 1.99 -0.49 0.67
N PHE A 54 2.51 0.62 0.15
CA PHE A 54 2.33 1.94 0.73
C PHE A 54 1.62 2.84 -0.27
N ILE A 55 0.36 3.18 0.04
CA ILE A 55 -0.45 4.04 -0.81
C ILE A 55 -0.23 5.49 -0.36
N HIS A 56 0.47 6.27 -1.17
CA HIS A 56 0.64 7.71 -0.96
C HIS A 56 -0.51 8.40 -1.68
N THR A 57 -1.27 9.25 -0.97
CA THR A 57 -2.44 9.93 -1.53
C THR A 57 -2.39 11.41 -1.19
N ALA A 58 -2.64 12.25 -2.18
CA ALA A 58 -2.83 13.69 -2.05
C ALA A 58 -4.25 14.05 -2.50
N VAL A 59 -4.99 14.77 -1.66
CA VAL A 59 -6.37 15.22 -1.94
C VAL A 59 -6.45 16.73 -1.76
N ASP A 60 -6.83 17.43 -2.81
CA ASP A 60 -7.11 18.87 -2.75
C ASP A 60 -8.49 19.12 -2.13
N ASP A 61 -8.54 19.89 -1.04
CA ASP A 61 -9.80 20.13 -0.30
C ASP A 61 -10.82 20.93 -1.13
N HIS A 62 -10.35 21.83 -1.99
CA HIS A 62 -11.23 22.67 -2.81
C HIS A 62 -11.87 21.89 -3.96
N THR A 63 -11.05 21.30 -4.82
CA THR A 63 -11.50 20.64 -6.06
C THR A 63 -11.92 19.20 -5.86
N ARG A 64 -11.55 18.59 -4.73
CA ARG A 64 -11.73 17.16 -4.44
C ARG A 64 -11.02 16.23 -5.42
N LEU A 65 -10.06 16.76 -6.19
CA LEU A 65 -9.16 15.93 -6.98
C LEU A 65 -8.22 15.15 -6.06
N ALA A 66 -7.99 13.89 -6.41
CA ALA A 66 -7.10 12.99 -5.70
C ALA A 66 -6.05 12.42 -6.65
N TYR A 67 -4.81 12.35 -6.16
CA TYR A 67 -3.69 11.71 -6.82
C TYR A 67 -3.10 10.66 -5.88
N SER A 68 -2.96 9.42 -6.35
CA SER A 68 -2.45 8.31 -5.55
C SER A 68 -1.41 7.49 -6.28
N GLU A 69 -0.39 7.04 -5.56
CA GLU A 69 0.62 6.10 -6.04
C GLU A 69 0.84 4.99 -5.03
N ILE A 70 1.13 3.78 -5.51
CA ILE A 70 1.62 2.69 -4.67
C ILE A 70 3.14 2.69 -4.74
N LEU A 71 3.80 2.91 -3.61
CA LEU A 71 5.25 3.01 -3.49
C LEU A 71 5.80 1.96 -2.52
N THR A 72 7.13 1.85 -2.49
CA THR A 72 7.86 0.77 -1.78
C THR A 72 7.92 0.96 -0.27
N ASP A 73 7.76 2.19 0.21
CA ASP A 73 7.87 2.52 1.64
C ASP A 73 7.24 3.89 1.99
N GLU A 74 7.19 4.18 3.29
CA GLU A 74 6.69 5.42 3.89
C GLU A 74 7.80 6.46 4.17
N ARG A 75 9.02 6.24 3.69
CA ARG A 75 10.18 7.03 4.12
C ARG A 75 10.23 8.41 3.48
N LYS A 76 11.05 9.28 4.07
CA LYS A 76 11.23 10.68 3.69
C LYS A 76 11.48 10.86 2.20
N GLU A 77 12.40 10.08 1.63
CA GLU A 77 12.82 10.19 0.23
C GLU A 77 11.65 9.88 -0.71
N THR A 78 10.93 8.78 -0.43
CA THR A 78 9.77 8.32 -1.18
C THR A 78 8.61 9.31 -1.08
N ALA A 79 8.29 9.78 0.13
CA ALA A 79 7.23 10.77 0.36
C ALA A 79 7.53 12.12 -0.30
N THR A 80 8.79 12.57 -0.25
CA THR A 80 9.20 13.83 -0.92
C THR A 80 9.11 13.69 -2.44
N ALA A 81 9.50 12.53 -2.98
CA ALA A 81 9.41 12.27 -4.41
C ALA A 81 7.94 12.22 -4.88
N PHE A 82 7.06 11.58 -4.12
CA PHE A 82 5.60 11.60 -4.34
C PHE A 82 5.07 13.03 -4.37
N TRP A 83 5.39 13.84 -3.36
CA TRP A 83 4.92 15.22 -3.27
C TRP A 83 5.34 16.09 -4.46
N ARG A 84 6.52 15.86 -5.04
CA ARG A 84 6.96 16.59 -6.25
C ARG A 84 6.14 16.23 -7.49
N ARG A 85 5.58 15.02 -7.55
CA ARG A 85 4.73 14.58 -8.66
C ARG A 85 3.27 14.99 -8.48
N ALA A 86 2.83 15.14 -7.23
CA ALA A 86 1.45 15.46 -6.87
C ALA A 86 1.10 16.96 -6.91
N GLN A 87 2.08 17.83 -7.14
CA GLN A 87 1.90 19.30 -7.24
C GLN A 87 1.46 19.76 -8.63
#